data_AF-A0A9N9I7W2-F1
#
_entry.id   AF-A0A9N9I7W2-F1
#
_cell.length_a   1.000
_cell.length_b   1.000
_cell.length_c   1.000
_cell.angle_alpha   90.00
_cell.angle_beta   90.00
_cell.angle_gamma   90.00
#
_symmetry.space_group_name_H-M   'P 1'
#
loop_
_entity.id
_entity.type
_entity.pdbx_description
1 polymer ?
#
loop_
_entity_poly.entity_id
_entity_poly.type
_entity_poly.pdbx_seq_one_letter_code
_entity_poly.pdbx_strand_id
1 'polypeptide(L)' 'MSDKVSNAVQKLWTSYSKNTPQSLQLIDAYLVFILFSGVIQFVHCVLVGTYPYNAFLAGFISTVGSFVLA' A
#
# COMPACT_ATOMS: atom_id res chain seq x y z
N MET A 1 21.99 10.55 -16.24
CA MET A 1 21.02 10.87 -15.16
C MET A 1 20.27 9.60 -14.74
N SER A 2 19.73 8.81 -15.68
CA SER A 2 19.03 7.54 -15.44
C SER A 2 19.87 6.48 -14.70
N ASP A 3 21.17 6.38 -15.02
CA ASP A 3 22.07 5.38 -14.43
C ASP A 3 22.27 5.55 -12.91
N LYS A 4 22.21 6.80 -12.43
CA LYS A 4 22.35 7.08 -10.99
C LYS A 4 21.10 6.68 -10.21
N VAL A 5 19.92 6.86 -10.81
CA VAL A 5 18.64 6.46 -10.21
C VAL A 5 18.53 4.94 -10.17
N SER A 6 18.84 4.25 -11.27
CA SER A 6 18.82 2.77 -11.30
C SER A 6 19.76 2.17 -10.27
N ASN A 7 20.97 2.72 -10.13
CA ASN A 7 21.96 2.23 -9.18
C ASN A 7 21.56 2.53 -7.72
N ALA A 8 20.92 3.68 -7.47
CA ALA A 8 20.36 4.01 -6.16
C ALA A 8 19.22 3.05 -5.76
N VAL A 9 18.27 2.79 -6.66
CA VAL A 9 17.16 1.85 -6.44
C VAL A 9 17.69 0.44 -6.16
N GLN A 10 18.68 -0.01 -6.92
CA GLN A 10 19.27 -1.33 -6.74
C GLN A 10 20.02 -1.47 -5.41
N LYS A 11 20.73 -0.42 -4.97
CA LYS A 11 21.33 -0.37 -3.63
C LYS A 11 20.28 -0.43 -2.53
N LEU A 12 19.20 0.33 -2.65
CA LEU A 12 18.10 0.34 -1.67
C LEU A 12 17.43 -1.04 -1.58
N TRP A 13 17.13 -1.66 -2.72
CA TRP A 13 16.55 -3.00 -2.79
C TRP A 13 17.44 -4.06 -2.15
N THR A 14 18.73 -4.04 -2.48
CA THR A 14 19.70 -5.02 -1.94
C THR A 14 19.84 -4.88 -0.43
N SER A 15 19.91 -3.64 0.07
CA SER A 15 19.98 -3.37 1.51
C SER A 15 18.71 -3.76 2.25
N TYR A 16 17.54 -3.51 1.66
CA TYR A 16 16.23 -3.88 2.21
C TYR A 16 16.08 -5.41 2.32
N SER A 17 16.37 -6.14 1.25
CA SER A 17 16.25 -7.60 1.26
C SER A 17 17.21 -8.29 2.23
N LYS A 18 18.34 -7.66 2.56
CA LYS A 18 19.40 -8.26 3.40
C LYS A 18 19.27 -7.93 4.88
N ASN A 19 18.71 -6.77 5.23
CA ASN A 19 18.58 -6.33 6.62
C ASN A 19 17.19 -6.54 7.22
N THR A 20 16.16 -6.70 6.39
CA THR A 20 14.78 -6.80 6.90
C THR A 20 14.43 -8.25 7.28
N PRO A 21 13.99 -8.53 8.51
CA PRO A 21 13.55 -9.85 8.92
C PRO A 21 12.23 -10.25 8.22
N GLN A 22 11.99 -11.55 8.04
CA GLN A 22 10.83 -12.07 7.30
C GLN A 22 9.47 -11.62 7.88
N SER A 23 9.38 -11.43 9.20
CA SER A 23 8.17 -10.90 9.85
C SER A 23 7.83 -9.48 9.39
N LEU A 24 8.83 -8.62 9.21
CA LEU A 24 8.65 -7.27 8.69
C LEU A 24 8.31 -7.28 7.19
N GLN A 25 8.88 -8.20 6.41
CA GLN A 25 8.52 -8.36 5.00
C GLN A 25 7.06 -8.79 4.81
N LEU A 26 6.52 -9.60 5.73
CA LEU A 26 5.11 -9.99 5.72
C LEU A 26 4.20 -8.79 6.00
N ILE A 27 4.57 -7.94 6.96
CA ILE A 27 3.83 -6.70 7.27
C ILE A 27 3.87 -5.74 6.07
N ASP A 28 5.03 -5.60 5.43
CA ASP A 28 5.18 -4.78 4.22
C ASP A 28 4.28 -5.29 3.08
N ALA A 29 4.23 -6.62 2.86
CA ALA A 29 3.31 -7.21 1.89
C ALA A 29 1.82 -6.96 2.24
N TYR A 30 1.48 -7.00 3.53
CA TYR A 30 0.13 -6.66 4.01
C TYR A 30 -0.20 -5.18 3.78
N LEU A 31 0.72 -4.26 4.09
CA LEU A 31 0.56 -2.82 3.84
C LEU A 31 0.32 -2.53 2.35
N VAL A 32 1.07 -3.19 1.47
CA VAL A 32 0.87 -3.10 0.01
C VAL A 32 -0.52 -3.60 -0.38
N PHE A 33 -0.97 -4.72 0.16
CA PHE A 33 -2.32 -5.26 -0.10
C PHE A 33 -3.43 -4.29 0.32
N ILE A 34 -3.34 -3.72 1.53
CA ILE A 34 -4.33 -2.76 2.03
C ILE A 34 -4.35 -1.49 1.17
N LEU A 35 -3.19 -1.00 0.77
CA LEU A 35 -3.06 0.17 -0.10
C LEU A 35 -3.76 -0.06 -1.44
N PHE A 36 -3.54 -1.21 -2.08
CA PHE A 36 -4.27 -1.58 -3.30
C PHE A 36 -5.78 -1.68 -3.08
N SER A 37 -6.21 -2.28 -1.96
CA SER A 37 -7.64 -2.37 -1.62
C SER A 37 -8.29 -0.98 -1.49
N GLY A 38 -7.63 -0.04 -0.80
CA GLY A 38 -8.10 1.34 -0.67
C GLY A 38 -8.17 2.08 -2.01
N VAL A 39 -7.19 1.87 -2.90
CA VAL A 39 -7.21 2.42 -4.26
C VAL A 39 -8.39 1.84 -5.06
N ILE A 40 -8.62 0.52 -4.99
CA ILE A 40 -9.74 -0.12 -5.69
C ILE A 40 -11.08 0.41 -5.18
N GLN A 41 -11.25 0.56 -3.87
CA GLN A 41 -12.45 1.17 -3.28
C GLN A 41 -12.64 2.60 -3.77
N PHE A 42 -11.57 3.39 -3.81
CA PHE A 42 -11.62 4.77 -4.29
C PHE A 42 -12.01 4.84 -5.77
N VAL A 43 -11.39 4.03 -6.63
CA VAL A 43 -11.72 3.94 -8.05
C VAL A 43 -13.17 3.50 -8.25
N HIS A 44 -13.64 2.51 -7.49
CA HIS A 44 -15.03 2.07 -7.53
C HIS A 44 -16.00 3.19 -7.16
N CYS A 45 -15.70 3.98 -6.12
CA CYS A 45 -16.49 5.14 -5.72
C CYS A 45 -16.58 6.21 -6.82
N VAL A 46 -15.46 6.46 -7.52
CA VAL A 46 -15.42 7.41 -8.64
C VAL A 46 -16.21 6.92 -9.86
N LEU A 47 -16.17 5.62 -10.17
CA LEU A 47 -16.80 5.05 -11.36
C LEU A 47 -18.30 4.74 -11.19
N VAL A 48 -18.67 4.11 -10.07
CA VAL A 48 -20.04 3.59 -9.83
C VAL A 48 -20.89 4.59 -9.04
N GLY A 49 -20.25 5.56 -8.39
CA GLY A 49 -20.91 6.54 -7.53
C GLY A 49 -20.90 6.17 -6.06
N THR A 50 -21.54 7.01 -5.26
CA THR A 50 -21.36 7.06 -3.81
C THR A 50 -22.44 6.33 -3.00
N TYR A 51 -23.35 5.57 -3.60
CA TYR A 51 -24.42 4.89 -2.86
C TYR A 51 -24.15 3.39 -2.67
N PRO A 52 -24.09 2.84 -1.44
CA PRO A 52 -24.23 3.51 -0.13
C PRO A 52 -22.91 4.09 0.42
N TYR A 53 -22.91 5.40 0.73
CA TYR A 53 -21.69 6.15 1.07
C TYR A 53 -21.03 5.69 2.37
N ASN A 54 -21.84 5.33 3.36
CA ASN A 54 -21.34 4.89 4.66
C ASN A 54 -20.59 3.55 4.56
N ALA A 55 -20.96 2.67 3.64
CA ALA A 55 -20.25 1.40 3.42
C ALA A 55 -18.88 1.64 2.76
N PHE A 56 -18.83 2.55 1.78
CA PHE A 56 -17.56 2.99 1.19
C PHE A 56 -16.67 3.64 2.25
N LEU A 57 -17.20 4.58 3.04
CA LEU A 57 -16.44 5.29 4.05
C LEU A 57 -15.93 4.35 5.15
N ALA A 58 -16.75 3.40 5.62
CA ALA A 58 -16.34 2.40 6.58
C ALA A 58 -15.23 1.48 6.02
N GLY A 59 -15.38 1.02 4.77
CA GLY A 59 -14.37 0.21 4.11
C GLY A 59 -13.05 0.96 3.92
N PHE A 60 -13.12 2.19 3.41
CA PHE A 60 -11.96 3.02 3.14
C PHE A 60 -11.23 3.42 4.43
N ILE A 61 -11.94 3.92 5.45
CA ILE A 61 -11.32 4.29 6.73
C ILE A 61 -10.75 3.06 7.44
N SER A 62 -11.37 1.88 7.32
CA SER A 62 -10.81 0.63 7.85
C SER A 62 -9.44 0.32 7.20
N THR A 63 -9.33 0.42 5.87
CA THR A 63 -8.04 0.23 5.18
C THR A 63 -6.99 1.27 5.59
N VAL A 64 -7.37 2.54 5.71
CA VAL A 64 -6.44 3.60 6.17
C VAL A 64 -6.02 3.36 7.62
N GLY A 65 -6.95 2.99 8.50
CA GLY A 65 -6.66 2.69 9.91
C GLY A 65 -5.71 1.50 10.06
N SER A 66 -5.95 0.41 9.33
CA SER A 66 -5.05 -0.74 9.31
C SER A 66 -3.68 -0.40 8.73
N PHE A 67 -3.59 0.48 7.74
CA PHE A 67 -2.30 0.91 7.18
C PHE A 67 -1.48 1.78 8.16
N VAL A 68 -2.14 2.60 8.98
CA VAL A 68 -1.46 3.44 9.97
C VAL A 68 -0.99 2.64 11.20
N LEU A 69 -1.72 1.59 11.56
CA LEU A 69 -1.47 0.79 12.76
C LEU A 69 -0.54 -0.42 12.54
N ALA A 70 -0.48 -0.94 11.31
CA ALA A 70 0.36 -2.08 10.94
C ALA A 70 1.81 -1.66 10.71
#